data_AF-A0A5R9K9U7-F1
#
_entry.id   AF-A0A5R9K9U7-F1
#
_cell.length_a   1.000
_cell.length_b   1.000
_cell.length_c   1.000
_cell.angle_alpha   90.00
_cell.angle_beta   90.00
_cell.angle_gamma   90.00
#
_symmetry.space_group_name_H-M   'P 1'
#
loop_
_entity.id
_entity.type
_entity.pdbx_description
1 polymer ?
#
loop_
_entity_poly.entity_id
_entity_poly.type
_entity_poly.pdbx_seq_one_letter_code
_entity_poly.pdbx_strand_id
1 'polypeptide(L)' 'PSEVSRKYSLSPSLLRRWKEKYLASGKDGLRDSYPRVDPQVRILEEENERLKRIVAKQALELEVKSELLKKTPIGPRKR' A
#
# COMPACT_ATOMS: atom_id res chain seq x y z
N PRO A 1 2.90 21.75 36.10
CA PRO A 1 2.15 21.25 34.90
C PRO A 1 1.09 22.24 34.36
N SER A 2 0.50 23.08 35.21
CA SER A 2 -0.61 23.98 34.89
C SER A 2 -0.28 25.14 33.95
N GLU A 3 0.91 25.76 34.07
CA GLU A 3 1.25 26.95 33.27
C GLU A 3 1.46 26.62 31.78
N VAL A 4 2.14 25.52 31.47
CA VAL A 4 2.38 25.06 30.09
C VAL A 4 1.07 24.63 29.43
N SER A 5 0.21 23.90 30.14
CA SER A 5 -1.12 23.52 29.64
C SER A 5 -1.98 24.73 29.28
N ARG A 6 -1.96 25.78 30.12
CA ARG A 6 -2.71 27.02 29.86
C ARG A 6 -2.11 27.83 28.71
N LYS A 7 -0.78 27.92 28.62
CA LYS A 7 -0.08 28.68 27.57
C LYS A 7 -0.31 28.12 26.16
N TYR A 8 -0.41 26.80 26.04
CA TYR A 8 -0.55 26.11 24.75
C TYR A 8 -1.95 25.49 24.55
N SER A 9 -2.93 25.80 25.41
CA SER A 9 -4.28 25.22 25.39
C SER A 9 -4.29 23.68 25.34
N LEU A 10 -3.32 23.05 26.00
CA LEU A 10 -3.18 21.60 26.05
C LEU A 10 -3.94 21.05 27.25
N SER A 11 -4.66 19.94 27.05
CA SER A 11 -5.28 19.25 28.17
C SER A 11 -4.21 18.71 29.15
N PRO A 12 -4.43 18.79 30.47
CA PRO A 12 -3.50 18.25 31.46
C PRO A 12 -3.24 16.75 31.27
N SER A 13 -4.25 16.00 30.81
CA SER A 13 -4.16 14.56 30.53
C SER A 13 -3.24 14.26 29.34
N LEU A 14 -3.26 15.10 28.29
CA LEU A 14 -2.36 14.96 27.15
C LEU A 14 -0.90 15.18 27.55
N LEU A 15 -0.64 16.22 28.33
CA LEU A 15 0.71 16.53 28.82
C LEU A 15 1.25 15.41 29.73
N ARG A 16 0.40 14.85 30.61
CA ARG A 16 0.77 13.70 31.44
C ARG A 16 1.15 12.49 30.60
N ARG A 17 0.31 12.16 29.60
CA ARG A 17 0.56 11.03 28.69
C ARG A 17 1.86 11.20 27.89
N TRP A 18 2.14 12.40 27.39
CA TRP A 18 3.41 12.68 26.71
C TRP A 18 4.60 12.56 27.65
N LYS A 19 4.49 13.06 28.89
CA LYS A 19 5.54 12.92 29.90
C LYS A 19 5.82 11.44 30.21
N GLU A 20 4.79 10.63 30.43
CA GLU A 20 4.94 9.18 30.68
C GLU A 20 5.64 8.48 29.51
N LYS A 21 5.20 8.76 28.27
CA LYS A 21 5.82 8.22 27.05
C LYS A 21 7.28 8.64 26.89
N TYR A 22 7.59 9.89 27.17
CA TYR A 22 8.95 10.42 27.10
C TYR A 22 9.86 9.81 28.16
N LEU A 23 9.35 9.61 29.39
CA LEU A 23 10.12 8.96 30.45
C LEU A 23 10.38 7.48 30.16
N ALA A 24 9.45 6.79 29.49
CA ALA A 24 9.58 5.37 29.17
C ALA A 24 10.56 5.09 28.01
N SER A 25 10.56 5.92 26.97
CA SER A 25 11.33 5.63 25.72
C SER A 25 11.99 6.87 25.12
N GLY A 26 12.22 7.90 25.92
CA GLY A 26 12.82 9.16 25.46
C GLY A 26 12.00 9.82 24.35
N LYS A 27 12.72 10.46 23.42
CA LYS A 27 12.11 11.10 22.24
C LYS A 27 11.33 10.12 21.36
N ASP A 28 11.73 8.85 21.34
CA ASP A 28 11.09 7.83 20.50
C ASP A 28 9.69 7.47 20.99
N GLY A 29 9.44 7.56 22.30
CA GLY A 29 8.10 7.37 22.87
C GLY A 29 7.07 8.43 22.44
N LEU A 30 7.54 9.58 21.95
CA LEU A 30 6.71 10.65 21.40
C LEU A 30 6.50 10.56 19.88
N ARG A 31 7.15 9.60 19.19
CA ARG A 31 6.88 9.38 17.76
C ARG A 31 5.43 8.94 17.56
N ASP A 32 4.85 9.34 16.44
CA ASP A 32 3.55 8.84 16.00
C ASP A 32 3.61 7.31 15.93
N SER A 33 2.72 6.62 16.65
CA SER A 33 2.67 5.15 16.64
C SER A 33 2.01 4.60 15.38
N TYR A 34 1.34 5.46 14.60
CA TYR A 34 0.70 5.04 13.36
C TYR A 34 1.73 5.09 12.23
N PRO A 35 2.11 3.96 11.63
CA PRO A 35 2.96 3.98 10.44
C PRO A 35 2.19 4.71 9.35
N ARG A 36 2.67 5.89 8.96
CA ARG A 36 2.18 6.57 7.77
C ARG A 36 2.76 5.82 6.58
N VAL A 37 1.95 4.95 5.96
CA VAL A 37 2.28 4.43 4.63
C VAL A 37 2.43 5.65 3.73
N ASP A 38 3.58 5.77 3.07
CA ASP A 38 3.83 6.85 2.15
C ASP A 38 2.71 6.86 1.09
N PRO A 39 1.98 7.97 0.90
CA PRO A 39 0.91 8.06 -0.09
C PRO A 39 1.36 7.65 -1.50
N GLN A 40 2.63 7.90 -1.85
CA GLN A 40 3.20 7.52 -3.14
C GLN A 40 3.35 6.01 -3.25
N VAL A 41 3.74 5.32 -2.17
CA VAL A 41 3.84 3.86 -2.13
C VAL A 41 2.47 3.22 -2.36
N ARG A 42 1.43 3.74 -1.71
CA ARG A 42 0.07 3.22 -1.89
C ARG A 42 -0.42 3.37 -3.33
N ILE A 43 -0.17 4.52 -3.96
CA ILE A 43 -0.53 4.76 -5.37
C ILE A 43 0.22 3.78 -6.28
N LEU A 44 1.50 3.55 -6.02
CA LEU A 44 2.32 2.59 -6.78
C LEU A 44 1.82 1.15 -6.61
N GLU A 45 1.41 0.75 -5.41
CA GLU A 45 0.84 -0.57 -5.14
C GLU A 45 -0.47 -0.79 -5.90
N GLU A 46 -1.36 0.21 -5.91
CA GLU A 46 -2.63 0.18 -6.64
C GLU A 46 -2.42 0.04 -8.15
N GLU A 47 -1.51 0.83 -8.72
CA GLU A 47 -1.19 0.73 -10.15
C GLU A 47 -0.50 -0.60 -10.48
N ASN A 48 0.37 -1.11 -9.60
CA ASN A 48 0.99 -2.42 -9.79
C ASN A 48 -0.05 -3.55 -9.82
N GLU A 49 -1.02 -3.52 -8.90
CA GLU A 49 -2.14 -4.47 -8.89
C GLU A 49 -2.96 -4.40 -10.18
N ARG A 50 -3.23 -3.20 -10.68
CA ARG A 50 -3.92 -3.01 -11.97
C ARG A 50 -3.12 -3.60 -13.13
N LEU A 51 -1.81 -3.30 -13.20
CA LEU A 51 -0.92 -3.80 -14.25
C LEU A 51 -0.83 -5.32 -14.23
N LYS A 52 -0.72 -5.95 -13.05
CA LYS A 52 -0.73 -7.42 -12.92
C LYS A 52 -1.99 -8.05 -13.50
N ARG A 53 -3.17 -7.47 -13.26
CA ARG A 53 -4.44 -7.97 -13.83
C ARG A 53 -4.46 -7.89 -15.34
N ILE A 54 -3.95 -6.80 -15.91
CA ILE A 54 -3.85 -6.63 -17.37
C ILE A 54 -2.92 -7.69 -17.96
N VAL A 55 -1.74 -7.88 -17.38
CA VAL A 55 -0.76 -8.86 -17.83
C VAL A 55 -1.32 -10.29 -17.73
N ALA A 56 -1.98 -10.63 -16.62
CA ALA A 56 -2.61 -11.94 -16.46
C ALA A 56 -3.67 -12.21 -17.55
N LYS A 57 -4.52 -11.21 -17.86
CA LYS A 57 -5.50 -11.32 -18.93
C LYS A 57 -4.85 -11.51 -20.30
N GLN A 58 -3.81 -10.74 -20.61
CA GLN A 58 -3.08 -10.86 -21.87
C GLN A 58 -2.42 -12.23 -22.01
N ALA A 59 -1.82 -12.75 -20.94
CA ALA A 59 -1.20 -14.08 -20.93
C ALA A 59 -2.24 -15.18 -21.24
N LEU A 60 -3.41 -15.13 -20.62
CA LEU A 60 -4.51 -16.06 -20.90
C LEU A 60 -4.97 -15.97 -22.37
N GLU A 61 -5.16 -14.75 -22.89
CA GLU A 61 -5.54 -14.55 -24.28
C GLU A 61 -4.51 -15.11 -25.26
N LEU A 62 -3.21 -14.94 -24.97
CA LEU A 62 -2.12 -15.50 -25.76
C LEU A 62 -2.12 -17.02 -25.74
N GLU A 63 -2.32 -17.62 -24.56
CA GLU A 63 -2.41 -19.07 -24.40
C GLU A 63 -3.53 -19.65 -25.27
N VAL A 64 -4.74 -19.10 -25.16
CA VAL A 64 -5.90 -19.52 -25.96
C VAL A 64 -5.64 -19.37 -27.47
N LYS A 65 -5.11 -18.22 -27.91
CA LYS A 65 -4.78 -17.99 -29.32
C LYS A 65 -3.75 -19.01 -29.82
N SER A 66 -2.74 -19.31 -29.01
CA SER A 66 -1.71 -20.28 -29.36
C SER A 66 -2.28 -21.70 -29.52
N GLU A 67 -3.24 -22.09 -28.68
CA GLU A 67 -3.91 -23.38 -28.78
C GLU A 67 -4.78 -23.50 -30.04
N LEU A 68 -5.50 -22.44 -30.40
CA LEU A 68 -6.35 -22.43 -31.61
C LEU A 68 -5.52 -22.60 -32.88
N LEU A 69 -4.34 -21.98 -32.93
CA LEU A 69 -3.40 -22.14 -34.05
C LEU A 69 -2.86 -23.58 -34.14
N LYS A 70 -2.62 -24.25 -33.01
CA LYS A 70 -2.23 -25.67 -33.01
C LYS A 70 -3.36 -26.59 -33.50
N LYS A 71 -4.62 -26.25 -33.17
CA LYS A 71 -5.81 -27.06 -33.51
C LYS A 71 -6.33 -26.82 -34.94
N THR A 72 -5.84 -25.79 -35.64
CA THR A 72 -6.28 -25.46 -37.00
C THR A 72 -5.17 -25.79 -38.01
N PRO A 73 -5.32 -26.80 -38.87
CA PRO A 73 -4.34 -27.06 -39.93
C PRO A 73 -4.42 -25.91 -40.95
N ILE A 74 -3.36 -25.12 -41.08
CA ILE A 74 -3.26 -24.01 -42.05
C ILE A 74 -2.90 -24.52 -43.47
N GLY A 75 -2.88 -25.84 -43.68
CA GLY A 75 -2.60 -26.44 -44.99
C GLY A 75 -3.79 -26.37 -45.95
N PRO A 76 -3.57 -26.29 -47.28
CA PRO A 76 -4.65 -26.31 -48.25
C PRO A 76 -5.45 -27.62 -48.11
N ARG A 77 -6.77 -27.52 -47.98
CA ARG A 77 -7.68 -28.67 -48.03
C ARG A 77 -7.49 -29.35 -49.39
N LYS A 78 -6.79 -30.50 -49.41
CA LYS A 78 -6.76 -31.37 -50.59
C LYS A 78 -8.19 -31.85 -50.83
N ARG A 79 -8.71 -31.53 -52.02
CA ARG A 79 -9.97 -32.04 -52.56
C ARG A 79 -9.82 -33.51 -52.94
#